data_AF-A0A2S1KRR9-F1
#
_entry.id   AF-A0A2S1KRR9-F1
#
_cell.length_a   1.000
_cell.length_b   1.000
_cell.length_c   1.000
_cell.angle_alpha   90.00
_cell.angle_beta   90.00
_cell.angle_gamma   90.00
#
_symmetry.space_group_name_H-M   'P 1'
#
loop_
_entity.id
_entity.type
_entity.pdbx_description
1 polymer ?
#
loop_
_entity_poly.entity_id
_entity_poly.type
_entity_poly.pdbx_seq_one_letter_code
_entity_poly.pdbx_strand_id
1 'polypeptide(L)'
;MVSKKLTTRLEKKQEELAIAESKVETLRQEVTNLEQEVRLELFAQLENNLGTTDWSEIDSFISGVSAKPFDQAGLSEPTAAQQSVQPGGGL
;
A
#
# COMPACT_ATOMS: atom_id res chain seq x y z
N MET A 1 40.28 12.12 -10.73
CA MET A 1 39.58 12.72 -9.58
C MET A 1 38.09 12.77 -9.90
N VAL A 2 37.24 12.14 -9.10
CA VAL A 2 35.79 12.32 -9.21
C VAL A 2 35.47 13.76 -8.78
N SER A 3 34.63 14.48 -9.54
CA SER A 3 34.33 15.89 -9.24
C SER A 3 33.65 15.99 -7.87
N LYS A 4 34.15 16.86 -6.98
CA LYS A 4 33.61 17.12 -5.63
C LYS A 4 32.09 17.37 -5.65
N LYS A 5 31.58 18.00 -6.73
CA LYS A 5 30.15 18.26 -6.95
C LYS A 5 29.33 16.99 -7.17
N LEU A 6 29.91 15.97 -7.81
CA LEU A 6 29.26 14.67 -8.00
C LEU A 6 29.19 13.90 -6.69
N THR A 7 30.27 13.93 -5.89
CA THR A 7 30.30 13.32 -4.56
C THR A 7 29.20 13.89 -3.65
N THR A 8 29.09 15.22 -3.54
CA THR A 8 28.03 15.85 -2.72
C THR A 8 26.62 15.55 -3.22
N ARG A 9 26.41 15.44 -4.54
CA ARG A 9 25.10 15.06 -5.08
C ARG A 9 24.75 13.61 -4.76
N LEU A 10 25.74 12.72 -4.79
CA LEU A 10 25.55 11.32 -4.45
C LEU A 10 25.20 11.16 -2.97
N GLU A 11 25.95 11.82 -2.08
CA GLU A 11 25.69 11.84 -0.63
C GLU A 11 24.27 12.33 -0.34
N LYS A 12 23.86 13.44 -0.94
CA LYS A 12 22.49 13.96 -0.78
C LYS A 12 21.43 12.96 -1.26
N LYS A 13 21.66 12.28 -2.38
CA LYS A 13 20.71 11.29 -2.91
C LYS A 13 20.62 10.05 -2.02
N GLN A 14 21.72 9.65 -1.38
CA GLN A 14 21.72 8.57 -0.40
C GLN A 14 20.95 8.96 0.86
N GLU A 15 21.09 10.19 1.33
CA GLU A 15 20.30 10.70 2.47
C GLU A 15 18.81 10.77 2.13
N GLU A 16 18.45 11.32 0.96
CA GLU A 16 17.06 11.36 0.47
C GLU A 16 16.47 9.94 0.37
N LEU A 17 17.25 8.96 -0.08
CA LEU A 17 16.84 7.55 -0.14
C LEU A 17 16.58 6.98 1.26
N ALA A 18 17.51 7.16 2.20
CA ALA A 18 17.36 6.66 3.56
C ALA A 18 16.12 7.26 4.27
N ILE A 19 15.84 8.54 4.04
CA ILE A 19 14.63 9.20 4.56
C ILE A 19 13.38 8.58 3.94
N ALA A 20 13.38 8.34 2.62
CA ALA A 20 12.24 7.74 1.93
C ALA A 20 11.98 6.30 2.41
N GLU A 21 13.02 5.49 2.58
CA GLU A 21 12.93 4.13 3.12
C GLU A 21 12.33 4.11 4.53
N SER A 22 12.79 5.00 5.42
CA SER A 22 12.24 5.16 6.77
C SER A 22 10.75 5.55 6.75
N LYS A 23 10.36 6.45 5.83
CA LYS A 23 8.96 6.85 5.67
C LYS A 23 8.09 5.70 5.17
N VAL A 24 8.58 4.90 4.23
CA VAL A 24 7.86 3.72 3.72
C VAL A 24 7.64 2.71 4.85
N GLU A 25 8.64 2.48 5.68
CA GLU A 25 8.51 1.55 6.81
C GLU A 25 7.47 2.05 7.82
N THR A 26 7.50 3.34 8.14
CA THR A 26 6.48 3.95 9.02
C THR A 26 5.07 3.78 8.45
N LEU A 27 4.88 4.06 7.15
CA LEU A 27 3.58 3.93 6.49
C LEU A 27 3.09 2.47 6.45
N ARG A 28 3.99 1.49 6.27
CA ARG A 28 3.64 0.07 6.34
C ARG A 28 3.12 -0.32 7.72
N GLN A 29 3.76 0.18 8.77
CA GLN A 29 3.31 -0.04 10.14
C GLN A 29 1.95 0.61 10.39
N GLU A 30 1.73 1.84 9.93
CA GLU A 30 0.45 2.54 10.05
C GLU A 30 -0.68 1.80 9.33
N VAL A 31 -0.45 1.32 8.11
CA VAL A 31 -1.42 0.50 7.36
C VAL A 31 -1.75 -0.78 8.13
N THR A 32 -0.75 -1.47 8.65
CA THR A 32 -0.95 -2.71 9.43
C THR A 32 -1.80 -2.44 10.68
N ASN A 33 -1.56 -1.32 11.36
CA ASN A 33 -2.34 -0.94 12.54
C ASN A 33 -3.80 -0.60 12.16
N LEU A 34 -4.00 0.19 11.10
CA LEU A 34 -5.32 0.53 10.59
C LEU A 34 -6.11 -0.71 10.16
N GLU A 35 -5.47 -1.66 9.50
CA GLU A 35 -6.11 -2.93 9.13
C GLU A 35 -6.58 -3.72 10.37
N GLN A 36 -5.81 -3.70 11.46
CA GLN A 36 -6.23 -4.33 12.72
C GLN A 36 -7.40 -3.59 13.36
N GLU A 37 -7.36 -2.25 13.42
CA GLU A 37 -8.44 -1.43 13.96
C GLU A 37 -9.75 -1.67 13.19
N VAL A 38 -9.70 -1.66 11.86
CA VAL A 38 -10.85 -1.94 10.99
C VAL A 38 -11.42 -3.33 11.24
N ARG A 39 -10.57 -4.35 11.41
CA ARG A 39 -11.02 -5.72 11.72
C ARG A 39 -11.72 -5.80 13.07
N LEU A 40 -11.18 -5.12 14.10
CA LEU A 40 -11.80 -5.08 15.43
C LEU A 40 -13.14 -4.35 15.38
N GLU A 41 -13.23 -3.23 14.66
CA GLU A 41 -14.47 -2.49 14.51
C GLU A 41 -15.53 -3.29 13.75
N LEU A 42 -15.16 -3.96 12.65
CA LEU A 42 -16.04 -4.87 11.92
C LEU A 42 -16.57 -5.99 12.82
N PHE A 43 -15.72 -6.57 13.66
CA PHE A 43 -16.12 -7.61 14.58
C PHE A 43 -17.13 -7.10 15.63
N ALA A 44 -16.86 -5.95 16.23
CA ALA A 44 -17.78 -5.32 17.18
C ALA A 44 -19.13 -4.97 16.53
N GLN A 45 -19.11 -4.53 15.26
CA GLN A 45 -20.33 -4.31 14.49
C GLN A 45 -21.09 -5.62 14.24
N LEU A 46 -20.40 -6.72 13.91
CA LEU A 46 -21.04 -8.02 13.74
C LEU A 46 -21.68 -8.52 15.05
N GLU A 47 -20.98 -8.41 16.17
CA GLU A 47 -21.51 -8.77 17.49
C GLU A 47 -22.80 -8.00 17.81
N ASN A 48 -22.79 -6.69 17.57
CA ASN A 48 -23.95 -5.83 17.82
C ASN A 48 -25.13 -6.16 16.88
N ASN A 49 -24.86 -6.32 15.57
CA ASN A 49 -25.91 -6.61 14.58
C ASN A 49 -26.53 -7.99 14.77
N LEU A 50 -25.74 -8.99 15.18
CA LEU A 50 -26.23 -10.35 15.43
C LEU A 50 -26.77 -10.51 16.86
N GLY A 51 -26.48 -9.58 17.76
CA GLY A 51 -26.87 -9.65 19.16
C GLY A 51 -26.19 -10.79 19.93
N THR A 52 -25.01 -11.21 19.47
CA THR A 52 -24.28 -12.38 20.00
C THR A 52 -22.79 -12.10 20.08
N THR A 53 -22.14 -12.69 21.08
CA THR A 53 -20.68 -12.73 21.19
C THR A 53 -20.15 -14.16 20.95
N ASP A 54 -21.01 -15.09 20.52
CA ASP A 54 -20.60 -16.45 20.15
C ASP A 54 -19.89 -16.43 18.79
N TRP A 55 -18.62 -16.79 18.82
CA TRP A 55 -17.77 -16.82 17.64
C TRP A 55 -18.28 -17.78 16.57
N SER A 56 -18.95 -18.87 16.97
CA SER A 56 -19.50 -19.88 16.05
C SER A 56 -20.67 -19.33 15.24
N GLU A 57 -21.48 -18.44 15.85
CA GLU A 57 -22.61 -17.79 15.19
C GLU A 57 -22.13 -16.72 14.21
N ILE A 58 -21.13 -15.95 14.60
CA ILE A 58 -20.48 -14.95 13.74
C ILE A 58 -19.80 -15.63 12.55
N ASP A 59 -19.08 -16.73 12.76
CA ASP A 59 -18.42 -17.50 11.70
C ASP A 59 -19.42 -18.14 10.72
N SER A 60 -20.53 -18.67 11.25
CA SER A 60 -21.63 -19.19 10.43
C SER A 60 -22.28 -18.09 9.59
N PHE A 61 -22.46 -16.89 10.14
CA PHE A 61 -22.96 -15.73 9.41
C PHE A 61 -21.99 -15.31 8.29
N ILE A 62 -20.70 -15.16 8.60
CA ILE A 62 -19.67 -14.78 7.62
C ILE A 62 -19.62 -15.80 6.48
N SER A 63 -19.61 -17.10 6.81
CA SER A 63 -19.58 -18.19 5.83
C SER A 63 -20.83 -18.22 4.93
N GLY A 64 -21.97 -17.74 5.43
CA GLY A 64 -23.21 -17.62 4.68
C GLY A 64 -23.25 -16.41 3.73
N VAL A 65 -22.40 -15.40 3.94
CA VAL A 65 -22.30 -14.23 3.06
C VAL A 65 -21.35 -14.56 1.91
N SER A 66 -21.90 -14.80 0.72
CA SER A 66 -21.09 -14.93 -0.51
C SER A 66 -20.36 -13.62 -0.77
N ALA A 67 -19.05 -13.58 -0.47
CA ALA A 67 -18.21 -12.43 -0.77
C ALA A 67 -18.27 -12.12 -2.28
N LYS A 68 -18.86 -10.97 -2.66
CA LYS A 68 -18.54 -10.39 -3.96
C LYS A 68 -17.08 -9.92 -3.88
N PRO A 69 -16.21 -10.31 -4.82
CA PRO A 69 -14.83 -9.87 -4.80
C PRO A 69 -14.79 -8.34 -4.78
N PHE A 70 -14.02 -7.80 -3.84
CA PHE A 70 -13.72 -6.37 -3.80
C PHE A 70 -12.73 -6.11 -4.93
N ASP A 71 -13.16 -5.39 -5.98
CA ASP A 71 -12.30 -5.06 -7.11
C ASP A 71 -11.11 -4.21 -6.65
N GLN A 72 -9.94 -4.84 -6.53
CA GLN A 72 -8.63 -4.18 -6.35
C GLN A 72 -8.19 -3.37 -7.58
N ALA A 73 -9.10 -3.02 -8.50
CA ALA A 73 -8.79 -2.37 -9.76
C ALA A 73 -8.42 -0.86 -9.63
N GLY A 74 -8.38 -0.31 -8.42
CA GLY A 74 -8.14 1.11 -8.18
C GLY A 74 -6.68 1.54 -7.99
N LEU A 75 -5.76 0.61 -7.73
CA LEU A 75 -4.34 0.94 -7.52
C LEU A 75 -3.56 0.77 -8.83
N SER A 76 -3.92 1.55 -9.85
CA SER A 76 -3.09 1.65 -11.05
C SER A 76 -1.77 2.31 -10.67
N GLU A 77 -0.66 1.61 -10.93
CA GLU A 77 0.71 2.12 -10.82
C GLU A 77 0.83 3.51 -11.48
N PRO A 78 1.63 4.44 -10.93
CA PRO A 78 1.93 5.66 -11.64
C PRO A 78 2.72 5.30 -12.90
N THR A 79 2.08 5.38 -14.07
CA THR A 79 2.71 5.17 -15.37
C THR A 79 3.93 6.10 -15.49
N ALA A 80 5.13 5.55 -15.31
CA ALA A 80 6.35 6.22 -15.66
C ALA A 80 6.33 6.39 -17.18
N ALA A 81 6.06 7.61 -17.64
CA ALA A 81 6.09 7.97 -19.05
C ALA A 81 7.47 7.63 -19.63
N GLN A 82 7.59 6.49 -20.30
CA GLN A 82 8.72 6.16 -21.15
C GLN A 82 8.67 7.10 -22.35
N GLN A 83 9.45 8.17 -22.27
CA GLN A 83 9.73 9.05 -23.39
C GLN A 83 10.62 8.28 -24.37
N SER A 84 10.00 7.59 -25.32
CA SER A 84 10.68 6.88 -26.41
C SER A 84 11.38 7.88 -27.31
N VAL A 85 12.72 7.89 -27.27
CA VAL A 85 13.57 8.59 -28.23
C VAL A 85 13.56 7.79 -29.53
N GLN A 86 13.06 8.37 -30.61
CA GLN A 86 13.03 7.75 -31.94
C GLN A 86 14.28 8.18 -32.73
N PRO A 87 15.18 7.27 -33.17
CA PRO A 87 16.18 7.59 -34.17
C PRO A 87 15.79 7.04 -35.55
N GLY A 88 16.05 7.83 -36.59
CA GLY A 88 15.95 7.46 -38.01
C GLY A 88 14.71 8.05 -38.69
N GLY A 89 14.77 8.64 -39.87
CA GLY A 89 15.79 8.67 -40.92
C GLY A 89 15.06 8.72 -42.26
N GLY A 90 15.52 9.58 -43.19
CA GLY A 90 15.08 9.61 -44.59
C GLY A 90 14.24 10.83 -44.97
N LEU A 91 14.85 11.78 -45.67
CA LEU A 91 14.85 11.84 -47.14
C LEU A 91 16.21 12.41 -47.61
#